data_AF-A0A9W9GEL8-F1
#
_entry.id   AF-A0A9W9GEL8-F1
#
_cell.length_a   1.000
_cell.length_b   1.000
_cell.length_c   1.000
_cell.angle_alpha   90.00
_cell.angle_beta   90.00
_cell.angle_gamma   90.00
#
_symmetry.space_group_name_H-M   'P 1'
#
loop_
_entity.id
_entity.type
_entity.pdbx_description
1 polymer ?
#
loop_
_entity_poly.entity_id
_entity_poly.type
_entity_poly.pdbx_seq_one_letter_code
_entity_poly.pdbx_strand_id
1 'polypeptide(L)'
;MRRTFLNLAVSSKEHSGTNFWSYLATYGHETPVLGTNHASDLTDVFFVTEPTFVSTTLQKYWLNFLYSLDPNTGISRDGNPEWPLYKNESEILSFNKNNVTIIKDEFRNDSFQVIQRNPGEFSQ
;
A
#
# COMPACT_ATOMS: atom_id res chain seq x y z
N MET A 1 3.06 0.25 13.09
CA MET A 1 4.00 -0.63 12.36
C MET A 1 4.30 -0.09 10.97
N ARG A 2 3.46 -0.28 9.92
CA ARG A 2 3.77 0.17 8.54
C ARG A 2 4.22 1.63 8.41
N ARG A 3 3.39 2.60 8.84
CA ARG A 3 3.71 4.03 8.79
C ARG A 3 4.99 4.38 9.57
N THR A 4 5.19 3.75 10.73
CA THR A 4 6.41 3.91 11.55
C THR A 4 7.65 3.45 10.79
N PHE A 5 7.60 2.25 10.19
CA PHE A 5 8.68 1.71 9.37
C PHE A 5 8.98 2.61 8.17
N LEU A 6 7.96 3.03 7.42
CA LEU A 6 8.14 3.88 6.24
C LEU A 6 8.75 5.24 6.59
N ASN A 7 8.29 5.87 7.67
CA ASN A 7 8.88 7.14 8.14
C ASN A 7 10.34 6.98 8.53
N LEU A 8 10.70 5.88 9.19
CA LEU A 8 12.10 5.58 9.52
C LEU A 8 12.93 5.37 8.24
N ALA A 9 12.45 4.53 7.32
CA ALA A 9 13.16 4.21 6.08
C ALA A 9 13.39 5.45 5.20
N VAL A 10 12.35 6.26 4.97
CA VAL A 10 12.42 7.49 4.15
C VAL A 10 13.31 8.56 4.78
N SER A 11 13.36 8.64 6.12
CA SER A 11 14.23 9.59 6.83
C SER A 11 15.70 9.15 6.94
N SER A 12 16.00 7.88 6.63
CA SER A 12 17.34 7.31 6.75
C SER A 12 18.26 7.80 5.64
N LYS A 13 19.47 8.25 6.01
CA LYS A 13 20.51 8.61 5.04
C LYS A 13 20.94 7.41 4.18
N GLU A 14 20.91 6.20 4.73
CA GLU A 14 21.28 4.97 4.03
C GLU A 14 20.32 4.63 2.87
N HIS A 15 19.12 5.22 2.88
CA HIS A 15 18.07 4.97 1.88
C HIS A 15 17.64 6.24 1.15
N SER A 16 18.45 7.30 1.16
CA SER A 16 18.09 8.60 0.59
C SER A 16 17.83 8.58 -0.93
N GLY A 17 18.30 7.54 -1.63
CA GLY A 17 18.04 7.31 -3.06
C GLY A 17 17.02 6.20 -3.35
N THR A 18 16.44 5.59 -2.31
CA THR A 18 15.48 4.50 -2.47
C THR A 18 14.08 5.05 -2.60
N ASN A 19 13.37 4.63 -3.64
CA ASN A 19 11.97 4.94 -3.83
C ASN A 19 11.10 3.95 -3.03
N PHE A 20 10.12 4.48 -2.30
CA PHE A 20 9.17 3.70 -1.52
C PHE A 20 7.77 3.97 -2.03
N TRP A 21 6.94 2.92 -2.03
CA TRP A 21 5.54 2.99 -2.38
C TRP A 21 4.75 2.22 -1.34
N SER A 22 3.55 2.70 -1.01
CA SER A 22 2.69 2.01 -0.04
C SER A 22 1.23 2.08 -0.44
N TYR A 23 0.47 1.08 -0.03
CA TYR A 23 -0.97 1.01 -0.26
C TYR A 23 -1.71 0.50 0.98
N LEU A 24 -3.03 0.69 0.98
CA LEU A 24 -3.98 0.12 1.92
C LEU A 24 -5.03 -0.68 1.15
N ALA A 25 -5.26 -1.92 1.57
CA ALA A 25 -6.28 -2.80 1.01
C ALA A 25 -7.61 -2.68 1.79
N THR A 26 -8.70 -2.44 1.07
CA THR A 26 -10.08 -2.38 1.61
C THR A 26 -11.09 -3.16 0.73
N TYR A 27 -10.60 -3.99 -0.20
CA TYR A 27 -11.44 -4.74 -1.13
C TYR A 27 -12.34 -5.80 -0.47
N GLY A 28 -11.94 -6.33 0.69
CA GLY A 28 -12.71 -7.27 1.49
C GLY A 28 -13.60 -6.60 2.55
N HIS A 29 -13.84 -5.28 2.52
CA HIS A 29 -14.57 -4.58 3.59
C HIS A 29 -16.00 -5.10 3.83
N GLU A 30 -16.60 -5.79 2.85
CA GLU A 30 -17.92 -6.41 2.96
C GLU A 30 -17.90 -7.81 3.62
N THR A 31 -16.72 -8.41 3.80
CA THR A 31 -16.58 -9.75 4.39
C THR A 31 -17.06 -9.72 5.85
N PRO A 32 -18.09 -10.49 6.22
CA PRO A 32 -18.64 -10.47 7.57
C PRO A 32 -17.58 -10.79 8.62
N VAL A 33 -17.59 -10.04 9.72
CA VAL A 33 -16.68 -10.14 10.88
C VAL A 33 -15.22 -9.78 10.56
N LEU A 34 -14.66 -10.29 9.47
CA LEU A 34 -13.22 -10.22 9.17
C LEU A 34 -12.81 -8.99 8.35
N GLY A 35 -13.70 -8.46 7.51
CA GLY A 35 -13.33 -7.43 6.53
C GLY A 35 -12.17 -7.87 5.62
N THR A 36 -11.35 -6.90 5.17
CA THR A 36 -10.05 -7.17 4.56
C THR A 36 -9.07 -7.63 5.65
N ASN A 37 -8.94 -8.94 5.80
CA ASN A 37 -8.15 -9.55 6.87
C ASN A 37 -6.76 -9.97 6.39
N HIS A 38 -5.96 -10.50 7.31
CA HIS A 38 -4.62 -10.96 6.98
C HIS A 38 -4.67 -12.14 6.00
N ALA A 39 -3.83 -12.08 4.96
CA ALA A 39 -3.76 -13.06 3.86
C ALA A 39 -4.95 -13.07 2.88
N SER A 40 -5.93 -12.15 2.99
CA SER A 40 -7.03 -12.07 2.02
C SER A 40 -6.56 -11.71 0.61
N ASP A 41 -5.39 -11.07 0.48
CA ASP A 41 -4.72 -10.80 -0.79
C ASP A 41 -4.41 -12.07 -1.59
N LEU A 42 -4.16 -13.22 -0.93
CA LEU A 42 -4.00 -14.49 -1.62
C LEU A 42 -5.24 -14.84 -2.44
N THR A 43 -6.43 -14.72 -1.84
CA THR A 43 -7.68 -15.03 -2.52
C THR A 43 -8.11 -13.94 -3.50
N ASP A 44 -7.95 -12.66 -3.13
CA ASP A 44 -8.44 -11.53 -3.92
C ASP A 44 -7.52 -11.17 -5.10
N VAL A 45 -6.24 -11.56 -5.05
CA VAL A 45 -5.24 -11.22 -6.09
C VAL A 45 -4.70 -12.46 -6.79
N PHE A 46 -4.37 -13.54 -6.08
CA PHE A 46 -3.62 -14.67 -6.66
C PHE A 46 -4.46 -15.88 -7.03
N PHE A 47 -5.49 -16.21 -6.25
CA PHE A 47 -6.31 -17.42 -6.44
C PHE A 47 -7.68 -17.16 -7.05
N VAL A 48 -7.88 -15.97 -7.65
CA VAL A 48 -9.07 -15.68 -8.44
C VAL A 48 -9.09 -16.52 -9.71
N THR A 49 -10.24 -17.10 -10.06
CA THR A 49 -10.41 -17.86 -11.30
C THR A 49 -10.67 -16.96 -12.50
N GLU A 50 -11.24 -15.77 -12.27
CA GLU A 50 -11.54 -14.77 -13.29
C GLU A 50 -10.89 -13.43 -12.91
N PRO A 51 -10.43 -12.63 -13.89
CA PRO A 51 -9.86 -11.32 -13.63
C PRO A 51 -10.86 -10.39 -12.93
N THR A 52 -10.46 -9.82 -11.80
CA THR A 52 -11.22 -8.78 -11.09
C THR A 52 -10.49 -7.44 -11.22
N PHE A 53 -11.17 -6.33 -10.91
CA PHE A 53 -10.52 -5.02 -10.83
C PHE A 53 -9.29 -5.05 -9.92
N VAL A 54 -9.44 -5.66 -8.73
CA VAL A 54 -8.37 -5.76 -7.72
C VAL A 54 -7.20 -6.59 -8.25
N SER A 55 -7.46 -7.80 -8.76
CA SER A 55 -6.39 -8.69 -9.21
C SER A 55 -5.62 -8.10 -10.38
N THR A 56 -6.33 -7.63 -11.41
CA THR A 56 -5.71 -7.05 -12.61
C THR A 56 -4.91 -5.78 -12.30
N THR A 57 -5.46 -4.87 -11.49
CA THR A 57 -4.82 -3.59 -11.21
C THR A 57 -3.61 -3.76 -10.30
N LEU A 58 -3.72 -4.53 -9.21
CA LEU A 58 -2.57 -4.79 -8.32
C LEU A 58 -1.47 -5.57 -9.03
N GLN A 59 -1.81 -6.62 -9.78
CA GLN A 59 -0.81 -7.37 -10.55
C GLN A 59 -0.12 -6.47 -11.56
N LYS A 60 -0.82 -5.54 -12.23
CA LYS A 60 -0.20 -4.57 -13.14
C LYS A 60 0.82 -3.69 -12.43
N TYR A 61 0.48 -3.09 -11.28
CA TYR A 61 1.44 -2.31 -10.50
C TYR A 61 2.66 -3.14 -10.06
N TRP A 62 2.46 -4.36 -9.58
CA TRP A 62 3.55 -5.23 -9.14
C TRP A 62 4.45 -5.70 -10.30
N LEU A 63 3.86 -6.08 -11.43
CA LEU A 63 4.61 -6.48 -12.62
C LEU A 63 5.40 -5.29 -13.18
N ASN A 64 4.80 -4.10 -13.24
CA ASN A 64 5.53 -2.88 -13.60
C ASN A 64 6.74 -2.66 -12.68
N PHE A 65 6.54 -2.74 -11.36
CA PHE A 65 7.65 -2.63 -10.41
C PHE A 65 8.72 -3.70 -10.64
N LEU A 66 8.32 -4.96 -10.89
CA LEU A 66 9.24 -6.05 -11.20
C LEU A 66 10.08 -5.79 -12.45
N TYR A 67 9.47 -5.24 -13.51
CA TYR A 67 10.15 -5.03 -14.79
C TYR A 67 10.93 -3.71 -14.88
N SER A 68 10.48 -2.65 -14.21
CA SER A 68 11.05 -1.30 -14.36
C SER A 68 11.48 -0.62 -13.05
N LEU A 69 11.33 -1.27 -11.89
CA LEU A 69 11.50 -0.67 -10.56
C LEU A 69 10.62 0.58 -10.33
N ASP A 70 9.57 0.73 -11.13
CA ASP A 70 8.58 1.78 -11.08
C ASP A 70 7.21 1.17 -11.39
N PRO A 71 6.23 1.25 -10.47
CA PRO A 71 4.92 0.64 -10.65
C PRO A 71 4.04 1.37 -11.68
N ASN A 72 4.43 2.55 -12.17
CA ASN A 72 3.55 3.47 -12.91
C ASN A 72 3.47 3.26 -14.42
N THR A 73 4.25 2.34 -14.99
CA THR A 73 4.31 2.11 -16.44
C THR A 73 2.93 1.85 -17.04
N GLY A 74 2.40 2.83 -17.78
CA GLY A 74 1.10 2.72 -18.47
C GLY A 74 -0.13 2.65 -17.55
N ILE A 75 -0.02 3.02 -16.27
CA ILE A 75 -1.15 3.00 -15.31
C ILE A 75 -2.19 4.07 -15.66
N SER A 76 -1.76 5.30 -15.94
CA SER A 76 -2.65 6.44 -16.24
C SER A 76 -3.50 6.21 -17.49
N ARG A 77 -3.03 5.37 -18.44
CA ARG A 77 -3.79 4.99 -19.64
C ARG A 77 -5.00 4.10 -19.34
N ASP A 78 -4.99 3.41 -18.20
CA ASP A 78 -6.09 2.57 -17.73
C ASP A 78 -7.08 3.36 -16.86
N GLY A 79 -6.88 4.67 -16.69
CA GLY A 79 -7.72 5.51 -15.82
C GLY A 79 -7.44 5.35 -14.32
N ASN A 80 -6.36 4.64 -13.96
CA ASN A 80 -5.92 4.48 -12.57
C ASN A 80 -4.91 5.58 -12.19
N PRO A 81 -4.87 6.04 -10.92
CA PRO A 81 -3.89 7.01 -10.46
C PRO A 81 -2.47 6.43 -10.51
N GLU A 82 -1.48 7.27 -10.77
CA GLU A 82 -0.09 6.88 -10.52
C GLU A 82 0.11 6.61 -9.02
N TRP A 83 0.83 5.54 -8.69
CA TRP A 83 1.21 5.21 -7.33
C TRP A 83 2.21 6.25 -6.83
N PRO A 84 1.81 7.12 -5.88
CA PRO A 84 2.68 8.16 -5.38
C PRO A 84 3.89 7.56 -4.65
N LEU A 85 5.04 8.20 -4.82
CA LEU A 85 6.19 7.94 -3.97
C LEU A 85 5.85 8.33 -2.52
N TYR A 86 6.11 7.42 -1.59
CA TYR A 86 5.95 7.69 -0.17
C TYR A 86 7.05 8.66 0.28
N LYS A 87 6.71 9.94 0.36
CA LYS A 87 7.56 11.06 0.78
C LYS A 87 6.87 11.87 1.88
N ASN A 88 7.26 13.13 2.07
CA ASN A 88 6.76 14.01 3.13
C ASN A 88 5.22 14.17 3.14
N GLU A 89 4.56 14.06 2.00
CA GLU A 89 3.09 14.16 1.89
C GLU A 89 2.37 12.88 2.36
N SER A 90 3.12 11.79 2.58
CA SER A 90 2.64 10.50 3.10
C SER A 90 1.44 9.95 2.33
N GLU A 91 1.39 10.14 1.01
CA GLU A 91 0.32 9.63 0.18
C GLU A 91 0.51 8.16 -0.15
N ILE A 92 -0.61 7.42 -0.22
CA ILE A 92 -0.66 6.00 -0.53
C ILE A 92 -1.83 5.71 -1.46
N LEU A 93 -1.78 4.57 -2.13
CA LEU A 93 -2.96 4.05 -2.81
C LEU A 93 -3.91 3.37 -1.81
N SER A 94 -5.21 3.51 -2.04
CA SER A 94 -6.28 2.76 -1.36
C SER A 94 -7.04 1.93 -2.39
N PHE A 95 -6.98 0.61 -2.24
CA PHE A 95 -7.64 -0.35 -3.12
C PHE A 95 -8.94 -0.83 -2.49
N ASN A 96 -10.08 -0.38 -3.01
CA ASN A 96 -11.34 -1.06 -2.74
C ASN A 96 -11.63 -2.07 -3.86
N LYS A 97 -12.80 -2.71 -3.78
CA LYS A 97 -13.19 -3.78 -4.69
C LYS A 97 -13.31 -3.34 -6.16
N ASN A 98 -13.57 -2.05 -6.40
CA ASN A 98 -14.00 -1.52 -7.71
C ASN A 98 -13.11 -0.39 -8.24
N ASN A 99 -12.31 0.27 -7.41
CA ASN A 99 -11.42 1.34 -7.82
C ASN A 99 -10.18 1.45 -6.91
N VAL A 100 -9.21 2.23 -7.39
CA VAL A 100 -8.03 2.64 -6.64
C VAL A 100 -8.00 4.17 -6.56
N THR A 101 -7.69 4.69 -5.39
CA THR A 101 -7.66 6.14 -5.11
C THR A 101 -6.40 6.51 -4.34
N ILE A 102 -5.99 7.78 -4.38
CA ILE A 102 -4.92 8.29 -3.53
C ILE A 102 -5.54 8.80 -2.23
N ILE A 103 -4.98 8.38 -1.09
CA ILE A 103 -5.34 8.87 0.24
C ILE A 103 -4.09 9.27 1.02
N LYS A 104 -4.28 10.11 2.06
CA LYS A 104 -3.23 10.42 3.02
C LYS A 104 -3.08 9.31 4.05
N ASP A 105 -1.84 8.93 4.35
CA ASP A 105 -1.48 8.03 5.44
C ASP A 105 -1.47 8.77 6.78
N GLU A 106 -2.64 9.24 7.22
CA GLU A 106 -2.80 10.01 8.46
C GLU A 106 -3.76 9.36 9.48
N PHE A 107 -4.28 8.18 9.17
CA PHE A 107 -5.21 7.46 10.04
C PHE A 107 -4.55 6.97 11.34
N ARG A 108 -5.36 6.88 12.41
CA ARG A 108 -4.96 6.38 13.74
C ARG A 108 -3.70 7.09 14.28
N ASN A 109 -3.62 8.41 14.07
CA ASN A 109 -2.41 9.18 14.36
C ASN A 109 -1.97 9.05 15.82
N ASP A 110 -2.89 9.05 16.78
CA ASP A 110 -2.55 8.91 18.20
C ASP A 110 -1.83 7.60 18.50
N SER A 111 -2.37 6.47 18.01
CA SER A 111 -1.73 5.17 18.14
C SER A 111 -0.39 5.10 17.42
N PHE A 112 -0.30 5.74 16.24
CA PHE A 112 0.96 5.86 15.51
C PHE A 112 2.02 6.60 16.33
N GLN A 113 1.66 7.71 16.99
CA GLN A 113 2.56 8.49 17.84
C GLN A 113 3.06 7.69 19.05
N VAL A 114 2.21 6.87 19.67
CA VAL A 114 2.61 5.98 20.78
C VAL A 114 3.69 4.99 20.33
N ILE A 115 3.49 4.33 19.19
CA ILE A 115 4.47 3.35 18.66
C ILE A 115 5.76 4.07 18.23
N GLN A 116 5.65 5.24 17.60
CA GLN A 116 6.81 6.00 17.12
C GLN A 116 7.71 6.49 18.26
N ARG A 117 7.15 6.87 19.41
CA ARG A 117 7.92 7.36 20.57
C ARG A 117 8.57 6.24 21.38
N ASN A 118 8.04 5.02 21.29
CA ASN A 118 8.49 3.88 22.09
C ASN A 118 8.92 2.69 21.22
N PRO A 119 9.80 2.86 20.22
CA PRO A 119 10.10 1.80 19.25
C PRO A 119 10.69 0.54 19.90
N GLY A 120 11.44 0.67 21.00
CA GLY A 120 12.04 -0.45 21.73
C GLY A 120 11.04 -1.27 22.56
N GLU A 121 9.87 -0.71 22.90
CA GLU A 121 8.82 -1.45 23.61
C GLU A 121 8.04 -2.40 22.68
N PHE A 122 8.15 -2.18 21.36
CA PHE A 122 7.47 -2.96 20.33
C PHE A 122 8.44 -3.73 19.41
N SER A 123 9.75 -3.71 19.71
CA SER A 123 10.73 -4.57 19.05
C SER A 123 10.78 -5.92 19.75
N GLN A 124 10.11 -6.93 19.18
CA GLN A 124 10.34 -8.33 19.51
C GLN A 124 11.42 -8.92 18.60
#